data_AF-A0A1V6I9H7-F1
#
_entry.id   AF-A0A1V6I9H7-F1
#
_cell.length_a   1.000
_cell.length_b   1.000
_cell.length_c   1.000
_cell.angle_alpha   90.00
_cell.angle_beta   90.00
_cell.angle_gamma   90.00
#
_symmetry.space_group_name_H-M   'P 1'
#
loop_
_entity.id
_entity.type
_entity.pdbx_description
1 polymer ?
#
loop_
_entity_poly.entity_id
_entity_poly.type
_entity_poly.pdbx_seq_one_letter_code
_entity_poly.pdbx_strand_id
1 'polypeptide(L)' 'MSHRPYRPGYGIDAALEEIESKKGILYDSDVVDVGLNLFRENGFRLE' A
#
# COMPACT_ATOMS: atom_id res chain seq x y z
N MET A 1 5.85 -19.01 22.24
CA MET A 1 4.94 -19.17 21.08
C MET A 1 3.94 -18.02 21.11
N SER A 2 4.21 -16.93 20.40
CA SER A 2 3.29 -15.78 20.34
C SER A 2 2.25 -16.01 19.25
N HIS A 3 1.10 -16.53 19.65
CA HIS A 3 -0.12 -16.39 18.87
C HIS A 3 -0.54 -14.92 19.02
N ARG A 4 -0.40 -14.12 17.96
CA ARG A 4 -1.09 -12.82 17.83
C ARG A 4 -2.22 -12.98 16.80
N PRO A 5 -3.31 -13.69 17.15
CA PRO A 5 -4.47 -13.72 16.27
C PRO A 5 -5.08 -12.31 16.29
N TYR A 6 -5.67 -11.87 15.17
CA TYR A 6 -6.47 -10.63 15.05
C TYR A 6 -5.77 -9.30 14.76
N ARG A 7 -4.56 -9.30 14.18
CA ARG A 7 -4.20 -8.20 13.29
C ARG A 7 -4.00 -8.78 11.90
N PRO A 8 -5.08 -9.11 11.16
CA PRO A 8 -4.93 -9.24 9.72
C PRO A 8 -4.18 -7.99 9.27
N GLY A 9 -3.04 -8.17 8.60
CA GLY A 9 -2.37 -7.03 7.99
C GLY A 9 -3.44 -6.31 7.18
N TYR A 10 -3.59 -4.99 7.42
CA TYR A 10 -4.37 -4.16 6.51
C TYR A 10 -3.82 -4.49 5.13
N GLY A 11 -4.64 -5.15 4.30
CA GLY A 11 -4.15 -5.74 3.06
C GLY A 11 -3.43 -4.70 2.23
N ILE A 12 -2.63 -5.13 1.26
CA ILE A 12 -1.93 -4.21 0.34
C ILE A 12 -2.90 -3.16 -0.22
N ASP A 13 -4.15 -3.54 -0.47
CA ASP A 13 -5.24 -2.66 -0.88
C ASP A 13 -5.51 -1.49 0.09
N ALA A 14 -5.63 -1.76 1.40
CA ALA A 14 -5.84 -0.74 2.42
C ALA A 14 -4.60 0.15 2.61
N ALA A 15 -3.38 -0.40 2.43
CA ALA A 15 -2.17 0.39 2.44
C ALA A 15 -2.07 1.31 1.21
N LEU A 16 -2.47 0.82 0.02
CA LEU A 16 -2.53 1.58 -1.22
C LEU A 16 -3.55 2.72 -1.12
N GLU A 17 -4.71 2.48 -0.52
CA GLU A 17 -5.75 3.50 -0.29
C GLU A 17 -5.25 4.60 0.66
N GLU A 18 -4.51 4.25 1.72
CA GLU A 18 -3.96 5.25 2.64
C GLU A 18 -2.91 6.15 1.95
N ILE A 19 -1.97 5.57 1.20
CA ILE A 19 -0.95 6.36 0.50
C ILE A 19 -1.55 7.20 -0.63
N GLU A 20 -2.61 6.72 -1.28
CA GLU A 20 -3.35 7.48 -2.30
C GLU A 20 -4.09 8.67 -1.67
N SER A 21 -4.78 8.45 -0.54
CA SER A 21 -5.49 9.51 0.20
C SER A 21 -4.54 10.57 0.77
N LYS A 22 -3.31 10.18 1.11
CA LYS A 22 -2.27 11.06 1.66
C LYS A 22 -1.28 11.59 0.60
N LYS A 23 -1.51 11.30 -0.67
CA LYS A 23 -0.70 11.73 -1.81
C LYS A 23 -0.65 13.25 -1.91
N GLY A 24 0.54 13.83 -2.01
CA GLY A 24 0.75 15.28 -2.10
C GLY A 24 0.59 16.04 -0.77
N ILE A 25 0.34 15.34 0.34
CA ILE A 25 0.24 15.92 1.69
C ILE A 25 1.38 15.40 2.57
N LEU A 26 1.45 14.06 2.72
CA LEU A 26 2.46 13.37 3.53
C LEU A 26 3.47 12.63 2.67
N TYR A 27 3.06 12.21 1.47
CA TYR A 27 3.89 11.49 0.51
C TYR A 27 4.02 12.29 -0.78
N ASP A 28 5.18 12.18 -1.42
CA ASP A 28 5.41 12.82 -2.71
C ASP A 28 4.48 12.21 -3.76
N SER A 29 3.81 13.09 -4.49
CA SER A 29 2.81 12.71 -5.49
C SER A 29 3.40 11.80 -6.55
N ASP A 30 4.64 12.06 -6.98
CA ASP A 30 5.32 11.32 -8.05
C ASP A 30 5.64 9.89 -7.60
N VAL A 31 6.14 9.75 -6.37
CA VAL A 31 6.48 8.44 -5.77
C VAL A 31 5.24 7.57 -5.58
N VAL A 32 4.13 8.14 -5.08
CA VAL A 32 2.89 7.40 -4.90
C VAL A 32 2.30 6.98 -6.25
N ASP A 33 2.38 7.83 -7.28
CA ASP A 33 1.89 7.53 -8.63
C ASP A 33 2.68 6.37 -9.26
N VAL A 34 4.01 6.42 -9.17
CA VAL A 34 4.89 5.33 -9.64
C VAL A 34 4.59 4.03 -8.90
N GLY A 35 4.39 4.08 -7.58
CA GLY A 35 4.04 2.92 -6.76
C GLY A 35 2.69 2.31 -7.16
N LEU A 36 1.65 3.14 -7.26
CA LEU A 36 0.31 2.70 -7.69
C LEU A 36 0.34 2.11 -9.10
N ASN A 37 1.10 2.73 -10.02
CA ASN A 37 1.29 2.21 -11.36
C ASN A 37 1.98 0.83 -11.33
N LEU A 38 3.03 0.66 -10.53
CA LEU A 38 3.71 -0.63 -10.38
C LEU A 38 2.77 -1.74 -9.87
N PHE A 39 1.95 -1.42 -8.86
CA PHE A 39 0.99 -2.37 -8.28
C PHE A 39 -0.18 -2.66 -9.22
N ARG A 40 -0.70 -1.67 -9.97
CA ARG A 40 -1.86 -1.82 -10.86
C ARG A 40 -1.51 -2.37 -12.25
N GLU A 41 -0.42 -1.94 -12.86
CA GLU A 41 -0.05 -2.31 -14.23
C GLU A 41 0.82 -3.58 -14.29
N ASN A 42 1.74 -3.76 -13.35
CA ASN A 42 2.64 -4.93 -13.36
C ASN A 42 2.13 -6.10 -12.51
N GLY A 43 0.95 -5.98 -11.89
CA GLY A 43 0.38 -7.02 -11.02
C GLY A 43 1.31 -7.39 -9.87
N PHE A 44 2.09 -6.42 -9.38
CA PHE A 44 3.14 -6.64 -8.41
C PHE A 44 2.54 -7.23 -7.11
N ARG A 45 2.83 -8.50 -6.86
CA ARG A 45 2.50 -9.18 -5.60
C ARG A 45 3.74 -9.12 -4.71
N LEU A 46 3.62 -8.44 -3.58
CA LEU A 46 4.56 -8.63 -2.46
C LEU A 46 4.36 -10.06 -1.94
N GLU A 47 5.24 -10.97 -2.36
CA GLU A 47 5.43 -12.30 -1.75
C GLU A 47 6.30 -12.19 -0.48
#